data_AF-A0A350HY71-F1
#
_entry.id   AF-A0A350HY71-F1
#
_cell.length_a   1.000
_cell.length_b   1.000
_cell.length_c   1.000
_cell.angle_alpha   90.00
_cell.angle_beta   90.00
_cell.angle_gamma   90.00
#
_symmetry.space_group_name_H-M   'P 1'
#
loop_
_entity.id
_entity.type
_entity.pdbx_description
1 polymer ?
#
loop_
_entity_poly.entity_id
_entity_poly.type
_entity_poly.pdbx_seq_one_letter_code
_entity_poly.pdbx_strand_id
1 'polypeptide(L)'
;KGFFWLATLMDWAGSYSQAGGACRTEGAGSWWCAVDKSEWPDDQEQCEEIVKLWEKPWGDRRQEIVVIGQSMDSDAITMKFDGCLLTDDEMAMGPEAWMTHFKDPFFEWQVAMEEDAPTEEEKTMIQH
;
A
#
# COMPACT_ATOMS: atom_id res chain seq x y z
N LYS A 1 -7.34 6.84 -7.73
CA LYS A 1 -6.82 5.47 -7.52
C LYS A 1 -5.36 5.54 -7.13
N GLY A 2 -4.83 4.55 -6.44
CA GLY A 2 -3.42 4.54 -6.05
C GLY A 2 -3.14 3.66 -4.84
N PHE A 3 -1.97 3.85 -4.25
CA PHE A 3 -1.53 3.12 -3.07
C PHE A 3 -1.39 4.06 -1.88
N PHE A 4 -1.61 3.53 -0.68
CA PHE A 4 -1.42 4.26 0.57
C PHE A 4 -0.91 3.34 1.65
N TRP A 5 -0.34 3.96 2.69
CA TRP A 5 0.16 3.28 3.88
C TRP A 5 -0.72 3.68 5.07
N LEU A 6 -1.05 2.71 5.92
CA LEU A 6 -1.82 2.90 7.15
C LEU A 6 -0.94 2.79 8.38
N ALA A 7 -1.06 3.76 9.30
CA ALA A 7 -0.33 3.75 10.57
C ALA A 7 -0.64 2.52 11.45
N THR A 8 -1.86 1.97 11.33
CA THR A 8 -2.30 0.76 12.03
C THR A 8 -1.88 -0.54 11.35
N LEU A 9 -1.43 -0.48 10.10
CA LEU A 9 -1.09 -1.65 9.28
C LEU A 9 0.21 -1.40 8.50
N MET A 10 1.30 -1.28 9.25
CA MET A 10 2.63 -0.92 8.75
C MET A 10 3.19 -1.87 7.70
N ASP A 11 2.83 -3.15 7.74
CA ASP A 11 3.48 -4.14 6.91
C ASP A 11 2.87 -4.23 5.51
N TRP A 12 1.67 -3.69 5.33
CA TRP A 12 0.87 -3.82 4.12
C TRP A 12 0.67 -2.49 3.39
N ALA A 13 0.76 -2.53 2.07
CA ALA A 13 0.27 -1.47 1.21
C ALA A 13 -1.24 -1.61 1.04
N GLY A 14 -1.96 -0.49 1.10
CA GLY A 14 -3.36 -0.41 0.71
C GLY A 14 -3.50 0.04 -0.73
N SER A 15 -4.45 -0.53 -1.47
CA SER A 15 -4.90 0.02 -2.75
C SER A 15 -6.21 0.77 -2.55
N TYR A 16 -6.36 1.88 -3.28
CA TYR A 16 -7.58 2.67 -3.36
C TYR A 16 -8.01 2.78 -4.82
N SER A 17 -9.27 2.50 -5.11
CA SER A 17 -9.85 2.74 -6.43
C SER A 17 -11.27 3.29 -6.30
N GLN A 18 -11.55 4.37 -7.03
CA GLN A 18 -12.88 4.96 -7.11
C GLN A 18 -13.20 5.30 -8.56
N ALA A 19 -14.41 4.93 -8.98
CA ALA A 19 -14.99 5.33 -10.24
C ALA A 19 -16.48 5.65 -10.04
N GLY A 20 -16.87 6.90 -10.29
CA GLY A 20 -18.21 7.38 -9.98
C GLY A 20 -18.54 7.22 -8.49
N GLY A 21 -19.69 6.60 -8.19
CA GLY A 21 -20.13 6.32 -6.83
C GLY A 21 -19.53 5.07 -6.19
N ALA A 22 -18.77 4.26 -6.93
CA ALA A 22 -18.16 3.04 -6.42
C ALA A 22 -16.75 3.33 -5.89
N CYS A 23 -16.48 2.88 -4.66
CA CYS A 23 -15.19 2.98 -4.00
C CYS A 23 -14.79 1.59 -3.48
N ARG A 24 -13.52 1.23 -3.65
CA ARG A 24 -12.92 -0.02 -3.17
C ARG A 24 -11.57 0.26 -2.54
N THR A 25 -11.33 -0.43 -1.43
CA THR A 25 -10.03 -0.51 -0.76
C THR A 25 -9.70 -1.96 -0.48
N GLU A 26 -8.46 -2.36 -0.66
CA GLU A 26 -7.97 -3.72 -0.46
C GLU A 26 -6.48 -3.72 -0.13
N GLY A 27 -5.97 -4.83 0.41
CA GLY A 27 -4.53 -5.02 0.56
C GLY A 27 -3.85 -5.19 -0.80
N ALA A 28 -2.67 -4.59 -0.96
CA ALA A 28 -1.92 -4.52 -2.21
C ALA A 28 -0.56 -5.25 -2.13
N GLY A 29 -0.38 -6.12 -1.14
CA GLY A 29 0.89 -6.78 -0.81
C GLY A 29 1.65 -6.08 0.32
N SER A 30 2.79 -6.67 0.68
CA SER A 30 3.66 -6.16 1.74
C SER A 30 4.63 -5.11 1.22
N TRP A 31 5.01 -4.16 2.08
CA TRP A 31 6.15 -3.29 1.81
C TRP A 31 7.46 -4.09 1.90
N TRP A 32 8.45 -3.80 1.05
CA TRP A 32 9.73 -4.53 1.06
C TRP A 32 10.48 -4.41 2.38
N CYS A 33 10.30 -3.30 3.09
CA CYS A 33 10.83 -3.11 4.44
C CYS A 33 10.15 -3.95 5.54
N ALA A 34 9.03 -4.59 5.24
CA ALA A 34 8.36 -5.55 6.12
C ALA A 34 8.60 -7.01 5.71
N VAL A 35 9.24 -7.24 4.57
CA VAL A 35 9.56 -8.57 4.02
C VAL A 35 10.98 -8.97 4.43
N ASP A 36 11.18 -10.25 4.78
CA ASP A 36 12.52 -10.76 5.09
C ASP A 36 13.43 -10.61 3.87
N LYS A 37 14.69 -10.23 4.10
CA LYS A 37 15.68 -10.06 3.03
C LYS A 37 15.91 -11.32 2.20
N SER A 38 15.63 -12.51 2.72
CA SER A 38 15.70 -13.77 1.94
C SER A 38 14.59 -13.91 0.91
N GLU A 39 13.50 -13.15 1.03
CA GLU A 39 12.36 -13.15 0.10
C GLU A 39 12.42 -11.96 -0.88
N TRP A 40 13.48 -11.14 -0.81
CA TRP A 40 13.72 -10.10 -1.79
C TRP A 40 14.10 -10.69 -3.15
N PRO A 41 13.90 -9.94 -4.26
CA PRO A 41 14.30 -10.42 -5.58
C PRO A 41 15.81 -10.68 -5.64
N ASP A 42 16.22 -11.76 -6.28
CA ASP A 42 17.64 -12.05 -6.55
C ASP A 42 18.23 -11.13 -7.64
N ASP A 43 17.37 -10.45 -8.40
CA ASP A 43 17.78 -9.52 -9.44
C ASP A 43 18.30 -8.20 -8.85
N GLN A 44 19.54 -7.87 -9.19
CA GLN A 44 20.24 -6.70 -8.65
C GLN A 44 19.57 -5.38 -9.08
N GLU A 45 19.05 -5.29 -10.30
CA GLU A 45 18.41 -4.08 -10.82
C GLU A 45 17.10 -3.80 -10.04
N GLN A 46 16.28 -4.83 -9.81
CA GLN A 46 15.08 -4.71 -8.99
C GLN A 46 15.39 -4.29 -7.55
N CYS A 47 16.42 -4.88 -6.94
CA CYS A 47 16.88 -4.47 -5.61
C CYS A 47 17.29 -2.99 -5.56
N GLU A 48 17.99 -2.51 -6.58
CA GLU A 48 18.39 -1.10 -6.68
C GLU A 48 17.19 -0.16 -6.80
N GLU A 49 16.16 -0.53 -7.56
CA GLU A 49 14.92 0.26 -7.64
C GLU A 49 14.19 0.36 -6.29
N ILE A 50 14.13 -0.73 -5.53
CA ILE A 50 13.55 -0.70 -4.17
C ILE A 50 14.35 0.25 -3.27
N VAL A 51 15.68 0.17 -3.31
CA VAL A 51 16.56 1.00 -2.48
C VAL A 51 16.48 2.48 -2.88
N LYS A 52 16.27 2.80 -4.16
CA LYS A 52 16.08 4.19 -4.62
C LYS A 52 14.86 4.87 -3.99
N LEU A 53 13.82 4.10 -3.67
CA LEU A 53 12.59 4.59 -3.05
C LEU A 53 12.62 4.52 -1.52
N TRP A 54 13.76 4.15 -0.92
CA TRP A 54 13.86 3.89 0.50
C TRP A 54 14.10 5.17 1.30
N GLU A 55 13.19 5.48 2.22
CA GLU A 55 13.30 6.61 3.14
C GLU A 55 13.38 6.15 4.59
N LYS A 56 14.42 6.56 5.32
CA LYS A 56 14.54 6.22 6.74
C LYS A 56 13.61 7.10 7.58
N PRO A 57 12.94 6.56 8.62
CA PRO A 57 13.01 5.18 9.11
C PRO A 57 11.99 4.21 8.47
N TRP A 58 11.17 4.68 7.53
CA TRP A 58 9.95 4.00 7.09
C TRP A 58 10.13 2.98 5.97
N GLY A 59 11.30 2.93 5.35
CA GLY A 59 11.58 2.00 4.27
C GLY A 59 11.01 2.47 2.94
N ASP A 60 10.43 1.55 2.16
CA ASP A 60 9.80 1.82 0.86
C ASP A 60 8.31 2.21 0.97
N ARG A 61 7.79 2.37 2.21
CA ARG A 61 6.42 2.81 2.51
C ARG A 61 6.17 4.18 1.89
N ARG A 62 5.11 4.27 1.09
CA ARG A 62 4.73 5.52 0.42
C ARG A 62 3.23 5.61 0.15
N GLN A 63 2.81 6.82 -0.20
CA GLN A 63 1.45 7.11 -0.63
C GLN A 63 1.51 7.74 -2.01
N GLU A 64 0.78 7.18 -2.97
CA GLU A 64 0.70 7.69 -4.33
C GLU A 64 -0.74 7.55 -4.81
N ILE A 65 -1.45 8.68 -4.90
CA ILE A 65 -2.85 8.72 -5.30
C ILE A 65 -3.02 9.66 -6.48
N VAL A 66 -3.61 9.14 -7.55
CA VAL A 66 -3.96 9.90 -8.75
C VAL A 66 -5.46 10.11 -8.78
N VAL A 67 -5.88 11.38 -8.83
CA VAL A 67 -7.28 11.80 -8.96
C VAL A 67 -7.47 12.44 -10.32
N ILE A 68 -8.46 11.98 -11.08
CA ILE A 68 -8.74 12.44 -12.45
C ILE A 68 -10.22 12.81 -12.53
N GLY A 69 -10.50 14.00 -13.06
CA GLY A 69 -11.87 14.51 -13.22
C GLY A 69 -11.87 15.88 -13.88
N GLN A 70 -13.06 16.36 -14.24
CA GLN A 70 -13.25 17.68 -14.84
C GLN A 70 -13.80 18.65 -13.79
N SER A 71 -13.40 19.93 -13.86
CA SER A 71 -13.85 20.99 -12.94
C SER A 71 -13.67 20.63 -11.46
N MET A 72 -12.58 19.94 -11.13
CA MET A 72 -12.26 19.56 -9.75
C MET A 72 -11.72 20.76 -8.98
N ASP A 73 -12.08 20.84 -7.71
CA ASP A 73 -11.41 21.69 -6.74
C ASP A 73 -10.20 20.92 -6.18
N SER A 74 -9.02 21.17 -6.77
CA SER A 74 -7.78 20.49 -6.37
C SER A 74 -7.43 20.76 -4.92
N ASP A 75 -7.64 21.99 -4.44
CA ASP A 75 -7.22 22.42 -3.11
C ASP A 75 -8.09 21.76 -2.04
N ALA A 76 -9.41 21.70 -2.28
CA ALA A 76 -10.32 20.97 -1.40
C ALA A 76 -10.05 19.46 -1.37
N ILE A 77 -9.60 18.86 -2.48
CA ILE A 77 -9.22 17.44 -2.53
C ILE A 77 -7.92 17.23 -1.75
N THR A 78 -6.90 18.03 -2.00
CA THR A 78 -5.61 17.96 -1.30
C THR A 78 -5.81 18.13 0.20
N MET A 79 -6.57 19.12 0.64
CA MET A 79 -6.86 19.35 2.07
C MET A 79 -7.54 18.15 2.75
N LYS A 80 -8.37 17.38 2.01
CA LYS A 80 -8.96 16.15 2.54
C LYS A 80 -7.94 15.03 2.71
N PHE A 81 -6.99 14.89 1.78
CA PHE A 81 -5.91 13.92 1.93
C PHE A 81 -4.91 14.34 3.00
N ASP A 82 -4.59 15.62 3.09
CA ASP A 82 -3.74 16.17 4.16
C ASP A 82 -4.35 15.91 5.54
N GLY A 83 -5.67 16.00 5.66
CA GLY A 83 -6.39 15.67 6.89
C GLY A 83 -6.36 14.19 7.28
N CYS A 84 -5.88 13.30 6.40
CA CYS A 84 -5.65 11.89 6.71
C CYS A 84 -4.21 11.61 7.16
N LEU A 85 -3.30 12.57 7.04
CA LEU A 85 -1.92 12.41 7.47
C LEU A 85 -1.83 12.49 9.00
N LEU A 86 -0.91 11.71 9.57
CA LEU A 86 -0.53 11.89 10.96
C LEU A 86 0.09 13.28 11.15
N THR A 87 -0.33 13.96 12.20
CA THR A 87 0.29 15.19 12.68
C THR A 87 1.68 14.91 13.26
N ASP A 88 2.50 15.96 13.46
CA ASP A 88 3.84 15.81 14.07
C ASP A 88 3.78 15.16 15.46
N ASP A 89 2.76 15.51 16.26
CA ASP A 89 2.54 14.92 17.59
C ASP A 89 2.17 13.44 17.51
N GLU A 90 1.32 13.06 16.54
CA GLU A 90 0.96 11.67 16.29
C GLU A 90 2.16 10.88 15.75
N MET A 91 2.94 11.46 14.84
CA MET A 91 4.18 10.89 14.34
C MET A 91 5.17 10.59 15.47
N ALA A 92 5.25 11.48 16.48
CA ALA A 92 6.09 11.30 17.65
C ALA A 92 5.65 10.15 18.57
N MET A 93 4.40 9.68 18.48
CA MET A 93 3.93 8.51 19.26
C MET A 93 4.56 7.20 18.78
N GLY A 94 4.82 7.09 17.48
CA GLY A 94 5.46 5.92 16.85
C GLY A 94 4.56 4.70 16.63
N PRO A 95 5.05 3.68 15.88
CA PRO A 95 4.24 2.58 15.35
C PRO A 95 3.49 1.74 16.40
N GLU A 96 4.12 1.45 17.54
CA GLU A 96 3.49 0.68 18.62
C GLU A 96 2.24 1.41 19.18
N ALA A 97 2.34 2.74 19.31
CA ALA A 97 1.23 3.56 19.75
C ALA A 97 0.16 3.68 18.66
N TRP A 98 0.55 3.84 17.40
CA TRP A 98 -0.41 3.94 16.29
C TRP A 98 -1.34 2.74 16.22
N MET A 99 -0.78 1.53 16.29
CA MET A 99 -1.53 0.27 16.22
C MET A 99 -2.56 0.12 17.36
N THR A 100 -2.29 0.73 18.53
CA THR A 100 -3.14 0.59 19.73
C THR A 100 -4.10 1.75 19.94
N HIS A 101 -3.72 2.96 19.52
CA HIS A 101 -4.49 4.18 19.76
C HIS A 101 -5.41 4.57 18.60
N PHE A 102 -5.07 4.23 17.36
CA PHE A 102 -5.91 4.55 16.21
C PHE A 102 -6.87 3.42 15.87
N LYS A 103 -8.08 3.81 15.50
CA LYS A 103 -9.09 2.88 14.99
C LYS A 103 -8.82 2.62 13.51
N ASP A 104 -8.66 1.36 13.15
CA ASP A 104 -8.53 0.94 11.76
C ASP A 104 -9.93 0.79 11.10
N PRO A 105 -10.28 1.58 10.08
CA PRO A 105 -11.55 1.45 9.37
C PRO A 105 -11.52 0.37 8.26
N PHE A 106 -10.38 -0.27 8.01
CA PHE A 106 -10.11 -1.18 6.89
C PHE A 106 -9.82 -2.63 7.31
N PHE A 107 -10.09 -2.98 8.57
CA PHE A 107 -9.80 -4.26 9.25
C PHE A 107 -10.25 -5.55 8.50
N GLU A 108 -11.06 -5.43 7.45
CA GLU A 108 -11.52 -6.53 6.61
C GLU A 108 -10.69 -6.76 5.33
N TRP A 109 -9.51 -6.13 5.17
CA TRP A 109 -8.64 -6.49 4.06
C TRP A 109 -8.28 -7.96 4.15
N GLN A 110 -8.99 -8.77 3.36
CA GLN A 110 -8.53 -10.09 2.97
C GLN A 110 -7.24 -9.83 2.25
N VAL A 111 -6.14 -10.00 2.97
CA VAL A 111 -4.83 -10.18 2.38
C VAL A 111 -5.04 -11.30 1.37
N ALA A 112 -5.13 -10.94 0.09
CA ALA A 112 -5.11 -11.92 -0.98
C ALA A 112 -3.70 -12.52 -0.90
N MET A 113 -3.55 -13.55 -0.08
CA MET A 113 -2.50 -14.53 -0.29
C MET A 113 -2.68 -14.97 -1.74
N GLU A 114 -1.62 -14.93 -2.54
CA GLU A 114 -1.63 -15.29 -3.95
C GLU A 114 -2.18 -16.71 -4.15
N GLU A 115 -3.51 -16.86 -4.18
CA GLU A 115 -4.19 -17.97 -4.82
C GLU A 115 -4.41 -17.54 -6.26
N ASP A 116 -3.50 -17.98 -7.13
CA ASP A 116 -3.66 -18.24 -8.57
C ASP A 116 -2.35 -17.95 -9.34
N ALA A 117 -1.20 -18.40 -8.82
CA ALA A 117 -0.15 -18.84 -9.71
C ALA A 117 -0.62 -20.18 -10.32
N PRO A 118 -0.95 -20.26 -11.62
CA PRO A 118 -1.37 -21.52 -12.21
C PRO A 118 -0.28 -22.55 -11.95
N THR A 119 -0.69 -23.70 -11.43
CA THR A 119 0.25 -24.81 -11.21
C THR A 119 0.84 -25.22 -12.56
N GLU A 120 2.07 -25.73 -12.58
CA GLU A 120 2.71 -26.18 -13.83
C GLU A 120 1.86 -27.24 -14.58
N GLU A 121 0.95 -27.93 -13.90
CA GLU A 121 -0.04 -28.84 -14.51
C GLU A 121 -1.09 -28.12 -15.38
N GLU A 122 -1.45 -26.87 -15.07
CA GLU A 122 -2.42 -26.08 -15.85
C GLU A 122 -1.81 -25.43 -17.09
N LYS A 123 -0.50 -25.14 -17.10
CA LYS A 123 0.21 -24.70 -18.32
C LYS A 123 0.24 -25.77 -19.40
N THR A 124 0.28 -27.05 -19.02
CA THR A 124 0.27 -28.18 -19.96
C THR A 124 -1.07 -28.41 -20.66
N MET A 125 -2.18 -27.86 -20.17
CA MET A 125 -3.52 -28.05 -20.75
C MET A 125 -3.89 -27.05 -21.86
N ILE A 126 -3.06 -26.03 -22.12
CA ILE A 126 -3.36 -24.98 -23.13
C ILE A 126 -2.64 -25.23 -24.48
N GLN A 127 -1.91 -26.35 -24.62
CA GLN A 127 -1.19 -26.68 -25.86
C GLN A 127 -1.82 -27.81 -26.71
N HIS A 128 -3.12 -28.06 -26.62
CA HIS A 128 -3.83 -28.93 -27.59
C HIS A 128 -5.01 -28.23 -28.25
#